data_AF-A0A8F8AXF9-F1
#
_entry.id   AF-A0A8F8AXF9-F1
#
_cell.length_a   1.000
_cell.length_b   1.000
_cell.length_c   1.000
_cell.angle_alpha   90.00
_cell.angle_beta   90.00
_cell.angle_gamma   90.00
#
_symmetry.space_group_name_H-M   'P 1'
#
loop_
_entity.id
_entity.type
_entity.pdbx_description
1 polymer ?
#
loop_
_entity_poly.entity_id
_entity_poly.type
_entity_poly.pdbx_seq_one_letter_code
_entity_poly.pdbx_strand_id
1 'polypeptide(L)'
;MSFSENKDFFEAWRFEECPDLMSAVEGGDIILFNKEQSKILWSMLISSSKKHLMEMDMNIFLKMERYDVDFDRKESADELFLKFSELSGRPQFVFLFFSEKYLCITPYYLLQKYWNYYFLPSDETTIITTAKNDYFLFSYEERFFIVTK
;
A
#
# COMPACT_ATOMS: atom_id res chain seq x y z
N MET A 1 -18.62 5.49 -12.49
CA MET A 1 -18.75 6.30 -11.25
C MET A 1 -18.14 7.66 -11.55
N SER A 2 -18.81 8.77 -11.24
CA SER A 2 -18.21 10.10 -11.43
C SER A 2 -17.35 10.44 -10.22
N PHE A 3 -16.14 10.96 -10.46
CA PHE A 3 -15.13 11.33 -9.47
C PHE A 3 -15.62 12.29 -8.35
N SER A 4 -16.79 12.90 -8.53
CA SER A 4 -17.47 13.73 -7.53
C SER A 4 -17.78 13.01 -6.20
N GLU A 5 -17.80 11.67 -6.17
CA GLU A 5 -18.03 10.88 -4.95
C GLU A 5 -16.74 10.61 -4.15
N ASN A 6 -15.55 10.80 -4.74
CA ASN A 6 -14.25 10.51 -4.10
C ASN A 6 -13.62 11.72 -3.38
N LYS A 7 -14.35 12.84 -3.22
CA LYS A 7 -13.82 14.06 -2.58
C LYS A 7 -13.31 13.86 -1.15
N ASP A 8 -13.72 12.77 -0.50
CA ASP A 8 -13.33 12.45 0.88
C ASP A 8 -12.05 11.59 0.98
N PHE A 9 -11.50 11.13 -0.14
CA PHE A 9 -10.25 10.37 -0.19
C PHE A 9 -9.07 11.32 -0.33
N PHE A 10 -8.48 11.71 0.81
CA PHE A 10 -7.44 12.74 0.84
C PHE A 10 -6.20 12.39 0.02
N GLU A 11 -5.86 11.12 -0.13
CA GLU A 11 -4.67 10.66 -0.87
C GLU A 11 -4.91 10.56 -2.39
N ALA A 12 -6.05 11.04 -2.89
CA ALA A 12 -6.42 10.91 -4.31
C ALA A 12 -5.46 11.65 -5.25
N TRP A 13 -4.85 12.74 -4.76
CA TRP A 13 -3.86 13.54 -5.51
C TRP A 13 -2.69 12.71 -6.04
N ARG A 14 -2.32 11.62 -5.35
CA ARG A 14 -1.26 10.69 -5.79
C ARG A 14 -1.58 10.02 -7.13
N PHE A 15 -2.85 9.76 -7.38
CA PHE A 15 -3.30 9.20 -8.65
C PHE A 15 -3.38 10.29 -9.71
N GLU A 16 -3.82 11.51 -9.34
CA GLU A 16 -4.00 12.66 -10.24
C GLU A 16 -2.69 13.06 -10.96
N GLU A 17 -1.55 12.84 -10.32
CA GLU A 17 -0.23 13.09 -10.90
C GLU A 17 0.20 12.07 -11.98
N CYS A 18 -0.57 10.98 -12.16
CA CYS A 18 -0.29 9.93 -13.14
C CYS A 18 -1.55 9.60 -13.97
N PRO A 19 -1.63 10.01 -15.26
CA PRO A 19 -2.79 9.76 -16.11
C PRO A 19 -3.22 8.29 -16.23
N ASP A 20 -2.26 7.36 -16.19
CA ASP A 20 -2.53 5.93 -16.23
C ASP A 20 -3.22 5.45 -14.94
N LEU A 21 -2.81 5.97 -13.77
CA LEU A 21 -3.46 5.67 -12.50
C LEU A 21 -4.85 6.30 -12.42
N MET A 22 -5.02 7.54 -12.89
CA MET A 22 -6.35 8.15 -12.99
C MET A 22 -7.28 7.33 -13.87
N SER A 23 -6.81 6.89 -15.03
CA SER A 23 -7.59 6.05 -15.93
C SER A 23 -7.99 4.73 -15.25
N ALA A 24 -7.10 4.14 -14.45
CA ALA A 24 -7.40 2.93 -13.67
C ALA A 24 -8.42 3.18 -12.55
N VAL A 25 -8.39 4.35 -11.89
CA VAL A 25 -9.43 4.73 -10.91
C VAL A 25 -10.78 4.94 -11.60
N GLU A 26 -10.81 5.68 -12.70
CA GLU A 26 -12.05 5.96 -13.46
C GLU A 26 -12.64 4.71 -14.10
N GLY A 27 -11.78 3.78 -14.55
CA GLY A 27 -12.15 2.47 -15.07
C GLY A 27 -12.61 1.48 -14.01
N GLY A 28 -12.39 1.78 -12.72
CA GLY A 28 -12.75 0.91 -11.60
C GLY A 28 -11.76 -0.23 -11.32
N ASP A 29 -10.58 -0.20 -11.94
CA ASP A 29 -9.48 -1.12 -11.63
C ASP A 29 -8.88 -0.83 -10.25
N ILE A 30 -8.80 0.45 -9.88
CA ILE A 30 -8.43 0.92 -8.54
C ILE A 30 -9.69 1.31 -7.78
N ILE A 31 -9.95 0.64 -6.66
CA ILE A 31 -11.13 0.87 -5.83
C ILE A 31 -10.72 1.68 -4.61
N LEU A 32 -11.27 2.88 -4.46
CA LEU A 32 -11.06 3.74 -3.30
C LEU A 32 -12.14 3.49 -2.25
N PHE A 33 -11.73 3.37 -0.99
CA PHE A 33 -12.65 3.13 0.12
C PHE A 33 -12.85 4.41 0.93
N ASN A 34 -14.07 4.59 1.44
CA ASN A 34 -14.33 5.70 2.36
C ASN A 34 -13.63 5.46 3.72
N LYS A 35 -13.62 6.49 4.57
CA LYS A 35 -12.91 6.46 5.87
C LYS A 35 -13.43 5.38 6.82
N GLU A 36 -14.72 5.09 6.80
CA GLU A 36 -15.33 4.09 7.68
C GLU A 36 -14.96 2.67 7.25
N GLN A 37 -15.08 2.39 5.95
CA GLN A 37 -14.67 1.13 5.35
C GLN A 37 -13.17 0.88 5.55
N SER A 38 -12.34 1.91 5.33
CA SER A 38 -10.89 1.85 5.52
C SER A 38 -10.53 1.45 6.96
N LYS A 39 -11.19 2.05 7.96
CA LYS A 39 -10.96 1.72 9.38
C LYS A 39 -11.37 0.29 9.74
N ILE A 40 -12.51 -0.17 9.21
CA ILE A 40 -12.98 -1.54 9.44
C ILE A 40 -11.97 -2.54 8.87
N LEU A 41 -11.52 -2.32 7.64
CA LEU A 41 -10.55 -3.19 6.98
C LEU A 41 -9.15 -3.11 7.61
N TRP A 42 -8.75 -1.93 8.08
CA TRP A 42 -7.52 -1.77 8.88
C TRP A 42 -7.58 -2.64 10.14
N SER A 43 -8.70 -2.59 10.87
CA SER A 43 -8.91 -3.41 12.07
C SER A 43 -8.83 -4.91 11.81
N MET A 44 -9.37 -5.35 10.66
CA MET A 44 -9.40 -6.77 10.27
C MET A 44 -8.05 -7.27 9.74
N LEU A 45 -7.36 -6.47 8.92
CA LEU A 45 -6.16 -6.89 8.21
C LEU A 45 -4.87 -6.46 8.93
N ILE A 46 -4.82 -5.23 9.42
CA ILE A 46 -3.60 -4.65 9.98
C ILE A 46 -3.59 -4.81 11.51
N SER A 47 -4.42 -4.05 12.22
CA SER A 47 -4.56 -4.13 13.67
C SER A 47 -5.83 -3.45 14.17
N SER A 48 -6.49 -4.06 15.14
CA SER A 48 -7.68 -3.52 15.79
C SER A 48 -7.40 -2.42 16.83
N SER A 49 -6.14 -2.25 17.25
CA SER A 49 -5.78 -1.35 18.36
C SER A 49 -4.73 -0.29 18.01
N LYS A 50 -3.99 -0.46 16.92
CA LYS A 50 -2.86 0.40 16.55
C LYS A 50 -3.14 1.12 15.25
N LYS A 51 -2.85 2.42 15.23
CA LYS A 51 -3.19 3.31 14.10
C LYS A 51 -1.99 3.62 13.21
N HIS A 52 -0.81 3.54 13.82
CA HIS A 52 0.48 3.70 13.16
C HIS A 52 1.27 2.39 13.24
N LEU A 53 2.03 2.09 12.19
CA LEU A 53 2.92 0.93 12.13
C LEU A 53 3.89 0.90 13.30
N MET A 54 4.42 2.06 13.69
CA MET A 54 5.35 2.19 14.83
C MET A 54 4.72 1.91 16.19
N GLU A 55 3.39 1.95 16.31
CA GLU A 55 2.72 1.58 17.56
C GLU A 55 2.50 0.06 17.66
N MET A 56 2.71 -0.68 16.55
CA MET A 56 2.70 -2.14 16.55
C MET A 56 3.94 -2.65 17.26
N ASP A 57 3.77 -3.66 18.10
CA ASP A 57 4.92 -4.33 18.69
C ASP A 57 5.67 -5.07 17.57
N MET A 58 6.85 -4.57 17.21
CA MET A 58 7.64 -5.12 16.11
C MET A 58 8.09 -6.56 16.40
N ASN A 59 8.01 -7.03 17.65
CA ASN A 59 8.22 -8.43 18.00
C ASN A 59 7.10 -9.36 17.53
N ILE A 60 5.96 -8.81 17.09
CA ILE A 60 4.89 -9.59 16.44
C ILE A 60 5.38 -10.09 15.07
N PHE A 61 6.34 -9.42 14.44
CA PHE A 61 6.85 -9.82 13.14
C PHE A 61 7.97 -10.85 13.30
N LEU A 62 7.74 -12.08 12.80
CA LEU A 62 8.70 -13.20 12.94
C LEU A 62 9.98 -12.99 12.13
N LYS A 63 9.86 -12.26 11.01
CA LYS A 63 10.97 -11.96 10.10
C LYS A 63 10.77 -10.58 9.51
N MET A 64 11.86 -9.81 9.46
CA MET A 64 11.92 -8.50 8.83
C MET A 64 13.05 -8.48 7.82
N GLU A 65 12.72 -8.28 6.55
CA GLU A 65 13.68 -8.05 5.47
C GLU A 65 13.66 -6.57 5.10
N ARG A 66 14.83 -5.94 5.02
CA ARG A 66 14.98 -4.52 4.68
C ARG A 66 15.50 -4.38 3.26
N TYR A 67 14.95 -3.42 2.53
CA TYR A 67 15.34 -3.04 1.19
C TYR A 67 15.59 -1.53 1.14
N ASP A 68 16.75 -1.14 0.60
CA ASP A 68 17.05 0.26 0.31
C ASP A 68 16.62 0.55 -1.13
N VAL A 69 15.61 1.40 -1.30
CA VAL A 69 15.01 1.74 -2.59
C VAL A 69 15.29 3.20 -2.88
N ASP A 70 15.68 3.48 -4.10
CA ASP A 70 15.92 4.83 -4.60
C ASP A 70 14.65 5.35 -5.30
N PHE A 71 13.99 6.34 -4.69
CA PHE A 71 12.76 6.95 -5.22
C PHE A 71 12.98 7.68 -6.56
N ASP A 72 14.22 8.09 -6.87
CA ASP A 72 14.56 8.70 -8.16
C ASP A 72 14.81 7.64 -9.25
N ARG A 73 14.98 6.36 -8.87
CA ARG A 73 15.28 5.25 -9.79
C ARG A 73 14.28 4.13 -9.58
N LYS A 74 13.16 4.20 -10.28
CA LYS A 74 12.04 3.27 -10.17
C LYS A 74 12.44 1.78 -10.17
N GLU A 75 13.42 1.39 -11.00
CA GLU A 75 13.90 0.00 -11.13
C GLU A 75 14.58 -0.51 -9.85
N SER A 76 15.01 0.39 -8.95
CA SER A 76 15.62 0.02 -7.66
C SER A 76 14.67 -0.78 -6.77
N ALA A 77 13.36 -0.68 -6.99
CA ALA A 77 12.35 -1.44 -6.25
C ALA A 77 11.99 -2.79 -6.90
N ASP A 78 12.56 -3.15 -8.06
CA ASP A 78 12.15 -4.35 -8.79
C ASP A 78 12.35 -5.63 -7.97
N GLU A 79 13.48 -5.75 -7.27
CA GLU A 79 13.76 -6.89 -6.39
C GLU A 79 12.77 -6.96 -5.22
N LEU A 80 12.48 -5.82 -4.59
CA LEU A 80 11.53 -5.71 -3.48
C LEU A 80 10.14 -6.21 -3.89
N PHE A 81 9.60 -5.67 -5.00
CA PHE A 81 8.27 -6.06 -5.46
C PHE A 81 8.27 -7.51 -5.98
N LEU A 82 9.29 -7.95 -6.72
CA LEU A 82 9.38 -9.34 -7.14
C LEU A 82 9.36 -10.29 -5.93
N LYS A 83 10.13 -9.98 -4.88
CA LYS A 83 10.17 -10.76 -3.66
C LYS A 83 8.82 -10.79 -2.94
N PHE A 84 8.19 -9.63 -2.74
CA PHE A 84 6.89 -9.54 -2.09
C PHE A 84 5.81 -10.32 -2.86
N SER A 85 5.85 -10.26 -4.19
CA SER A 85 4.96 -11.03 -5.06
C SER A 85 5.12 -12.54 -4.84
N GLU A 86 6.35 -13.04 -4.83
CA GLU A 86 6.64 -14.46 -4.60
C GLU A 86 6.16 -14.93 -3.22
N LEU A 87 6.50 -14.19 -2.16
CA LEU A 87 6.09 -14.50 -0.79
C LEU A 87 4.56 -14.49 -0.63
N SER A 88 3.89 -13.54 -1.30
CA SER A 88 2.44 -13.40 -1.25
C SER A 88 1.68 -14.33 -2.21
N GLY A 89 2.38 -15.22 -2.92
CA GLY A 89 1.76 -16.17 -3.85
C GLY A 89 1.22 -15.54 -5.14
N ARG A 90 1.94 -14.55 -5.68
CA ARG A 90 1.65 -13.82 -6.93
C ARG A 90 0.25 -13.19 -6.93
N PRO A 91 0.00 -12.22 -6.03
CA PRO A 91 -1.32 -11.60 -5.92
C PRO A 91 -1.68 -10.86 -7.21
N GLN A 92 -2.95 -10.95 -7.61
CA GLN A 92 -3.48 -10.10 -8.69
C GLN A 92 -3.82 -8.69 -8.18
N PHE A 93 -4.28 -8.61 -6.94
CA PHE A 93 -4.68 -7.37 -6.27
C PHE A 93 -4.10 -7.32 -4.86
N VAL A 94 -3.89 -6.11 -4.37
CA VAL A 94 -3.43 -5.86 -3.00
C VAL A 94 -4.26 -4.79 -2.34
N PHE A 95 -4.29 -4.83 -1.01
CA PHE A 95 -4.82 -3.78 -0.17
C PHE A 95 -3.68 -2.83 0.15
N LEU A 96 -3.80 -1.58 -0.25
CA LEU A 96 -2.85 -0.53 0.07
C LEU A 96 -3.53 0.49 0.99
N PHE A 97 -3.01 0.59 2.20
CA PHE A 97 -3.41 1.62 3.15
C PHE A 97 -2.35 2.70 3.15
N PHE A 98 -2.76 3.95 2.92
CA PHE A 98 -1.91 5.11 3.20
C PHE A 98 -1.96 5.48 4.70
N SER A 99 -3.06 5.12 5.37
CA SER A 99 -3.25 5.17 6.82
C SER A 99 -4.49 4.35 7.20
N GLU A 100 -4.86 4.29 8.49
CA GLU A 100 -6.15 3.70 8.92
C GLU A 100 -7.39 4.32 8.24
N LYS A 101 -7.25 5.52 7.66
CA LYS A 101 -8.37 6.30 7.10
C LYS A 101 -8.49 6.18 5.58
N TYR A 102 -7.45 5.72 4.89
CA TYR A 102 -7.37 5.76 3.43
C TYR A 102 -6.83 4.45 2.90
N LEU A 103 -7.73 3.64 2.35
CA LEU A 103 -7.45 2.37 1.70
C LEU A 103 -7.82 2.43 0.22
N CYS A 104 -6.97 1.85 -0.63
CA CYS A 104 -7.36 1.42 -1.95
C CYS A 104 -7.06 -0.06 -2.20
N ILE A 105 -7.87 -0.69 -3.05
CA ILE A 105 -7.49 -1.97 -3.67
C ILE A 105 -6.96 -1.62 -5.06
N THR A 106 -5.78 -2.13 -5.39
CA THR A 106 -5.13 -1.86 -6.66
C THR A 106 -4.54 -3.14 -7.27
N PRO A 107 -4.55 -3.29 -8.62
CA PRO A 107 -3.86 -4.38 -9.28
C PRO A 107 -2.37 -4.35 -8.96
N TYR A 108 -1.81 -5.52 -8.67
CA TYR A 108 -0.41 -5.63 -8.27
C TYR A 108 0.55 -5.13 -9.35
N TYR A 109 0.21 -5.36 -10.63
CA TYR A 109 1.04 -4.90 -11.74
C TYR A 109 1.06 -3.37 -11.86
N LEU A 110 -0.03 -2.66 -11.52
CA LEU A 110 -0.07 -1.20 -11.48
C LEU A 110 0.76 -0.67 -10.33
N LEU A 111 0.61 -1.29 -9.14
CA LEU A 111 1.45 -0.97 -8.00
C LEU A 111 2.94 -1.10 -8.35
N GLN A 112 3.37 -2.23 -8.89
CA GLN A 112 4.78 -2.44 -9.27
C GLN A 112 5.25 -1.41 -10.32
N LYS A 113 4.39 -1.10 -11.30
CA LYS A 113 4.71 -0.15 -12.37
C LYS A 113 4.72 1.31 -11.91
N TYR A 114 3.98 1.69 -10.88
CA TYR A 114 3.86 3.10 -10.47
C TYR A 114 4.09 3.30 -8.98
N TRP A 115 4.88 2.43 -8.35
CA TRP A 115 5.05 2.37 -6.90
C TRP A 115 5.45 3.72 -6.28
N ASN A 116 6.23 4.51 -7.01
CA ASN A 116 6.73 5.83 -6.60
C ASN A 116 5.64 6.93 -6.57
N TYR A 117 4.44 6.65 -7.11
CA TYR A 117 3.25 7.47 -6.89
C TYR A 117 2.46 6.99 -5.68
N TYR A 118 2.51 5.70 -5.35
CA TYR A 118 1.84 5.15 -4.17
C TYR A 118 2.61 5.42 -2.87
N PHE A 119 3.94 5.45 -2.94
CA PHE A 119 4.82 5.73 -1.81
C PHE A 119 5.52 7.06 -1.99
N LEU A 120 5.66 7.80 -0.90
CA LEU A 120 6.54 8.97 -0.81
C LEU A 120 7.71 8.68 0.13
N PRO A 121 8.87 9.35 -0.06
CA PRO A 121 10.02 9.22 0.85
C PRO A 121 9.66 9.46 2.32
N SER A 122 8.72 10.37 2.58
CA SER A 122 8.24 10.75 3.91
C SER A 122 7.08 9.90 4.45
N ASP A 123 6.65 8.85 3.75
CA ASP A 123 5.53 8.03 4.21
C ASP A 123 5.95 7.12 5.36
N GLU A 124 5.27 7.27 6.50
CA GLU A 124 5.48 6.45 7.71
C GLU A 124 4.28 5.55 8.05
N THR A 125 3.19 5.66 7.28
CA THR A 125 1.92 4.98 7.54
C THR A 125 1.46 4.09 6.40
N THR A 126 2.19 4.09 5.28
CA THR A 126 1.81 3.33 4.09
C THR A 126 2.17 1.86 4.25
N ILE A 127 1.17 0.99 4.15
CA ILE A 127 1.31 -0.46 4.25
C ILE A 127 0.49 -1.17 3.17
N ILE A 128 1.10 -2.21 2.62
CA ILE A 128 0.50 -3.13 1.67
C ILE A 128 0.32 -4.48 2.36
N THR A 129 -0.83 -5.09 2.12
CA THR A 129 -1.11 -6.49 2.45
C THR A 129 -1.92 -7.17 1.36
N THR A 130 -2.04 -8.48 1.45
CA THR A 130 -2.91 -9.29 0.59
C THR A 130 -4.07 -9.85 1.40
N ALA A 131 -5.08 -10.40 0.71
CA ALA A 131 -6.21 -11.05 1.39
C ALA A 131 -5.80 -12.20 2.34
N LYS A 132 -4.65 -12.85 2.08
CA LYS A 132 -4.11 -13.89 2.95
C LYS A 132 -3.51 -13.32 4.25
N ASN A 133 -3.01 -12.09 4.19
CA ASN A 133 -2.54 -11.33 5.34
C ASN A 133 -1.34 -11.95 6.10
N ASP A 134 -0.53 -12.75 5.40
CA ASP A 134 0.66 -13.42 5.95
C ASP A 134 1.93 -12.54 5.87
N TYR A 135 1.94 -11.60 4.93
CA TYR A 135 3.05 -10.69 4.66
C TYR A 135 2.56 -9.26 4.51
N PHE A 136 3.34 -8.34 5.06
CA PHE A 136 3.16 -6.91 4.89
C PHE A 136 4.38 -6.29 4.22
N LEU A 137 4.13 -5.27 3.41
CA LEU A 137 5.18 -4.41 2.86
C LEU A 137 4.88 -2.97 3.26
N PHE A 138 5.82 -2.29 3.91
CA PHE A 138 5.64 -0.90 4.33
C PHE A 138 6.91 -0.08 4.12
N SER A 139 6.76 1.24 4.06
CA SER A 139 7.87 2.19 3.98
C SER A 139 8.07 2.93 5.31
N TYR A 140 9.32 3.23 5.64
CA TYR A 140 9.71 4.08 6.78
C TYR A 140 11.11 4.66 6.57
N GLU A 141 11.31 5.96 6.81
CA GLU A 141 12.59 6.66 6.60
C GLU A 141 13.26 6.32 5.25
N GLU A 142 12.49 6.43 4.16
CA GLU A 142 12.96 6.12 2.79
C GLU A 142 13.39 4.66 2.57
N ARG A 143 13.04 3.75 3.48
CA ARG A 143 13.36 2.32 3.40
C ARG A 143 12.10 1.49 3.33
N PHE A 144 12.20 0.34 2.68
CA PHE A 144 11.12 -0.62 2.60
C PHE A 144 11.40 -1.85 3.45
N PHE A 145 10.33 -2.40 4.00
CA PHE A 145 10.37 -3.57 4.85
C PHE A 145 9.33 -4.57 4.39
N ILE A 146 9.75 -5.84 4.24
CA ILE A 146 8.83 -6.97 4.16
C ILE A 146 8.83 -7.66 5.51
N VAL A 147 7.66 -7.77 6.13
CA VAL A 147 7.49 -8.47 7.40
C VAL A 147 6.46 -9.57 7.28
N THR A 148 6.61 -10.62 8.09
CA THR A 148 5.63 -11.70 8.20
C THR A 148 5.03 -11.73 9.59
N LYS A 149 3.73 -12.03 9.67
CA LYS A 149 2.95 -12.08 10.91
C LYS A 149 3.16 -13.39 11.68
#